data_AF-C4KG93-F1
#
_entry.id   AF-C4KG93-F1
#
_cell.length_a   1.000
_cell.length_b   1.000
_cell.length_c   1.000
_cell.angle_alpha   90.00
_cell.angle_beta   90.00
_cell.angle_gamma   90.00
#
_symmetry.space_group_name_H-M   'P 1'
#
loop_
_entity.id
_entity.type
_entity.pdbx_description
1 polymer ?
#
loop_
_entity_poly.entity_id
_entity_poly.type
_entity_poly.pdbx_seq_one_letter_code
_entity_poly.pdbx_strand_id
1 'polypeptide(L)'
;MNFYTITIIVGFNFPVEHDNAVAVIQDGKLIFATEEERFTRHKHSLSEPPINALLQAFKFLAKQGIKPNDIDAYAINFNPKLYPKRTRDLLYKEMYIISECGQQFHSFEIFTFIITPLSNKYVGV
;
A
#
# COMPACT_ATOMS: atom_id res chain seq x y z
N MET A 1 29.51 10.24 -12.10
CA MET A 1 28.91 10.50 -10.78
C MET A 1 27.61 9.72 -10.77
N ASN A 2 27.56 8.55 -10.12
CA ASN A 2 26.35 7.74 -10.08
C ASN A 2 25.40 8.33 -9.04
N PHE A 3 24.30 8.93 -9.51
CA PHE A 3 23.19 9.29 -8.65
C PHE A 3 22.41 8.00 -8.37
N TYR A 4 22.65 7.38 -7.22
CA TYR A 4 21.76 6.33 -6.75
C TYR A 4 20.46 7.02 -6.31
N THR A 5 19.41 6.87 -7.12
CA THR A 5 18.06 7.30 -6.75
C THR A 5 17.51 6.30 -5.74
N ILE A 6 17.11 6.81 -4.56
CA ILE A 6 16.40 6.02 -3.55
C ILE A 6 15.12 5.50 -4.19
N THR A 7 14.87 4.19 -4.09
CA THR A 7 13.63 3.57 -4.58
C THR A 7 12.61 3.47 -3.45
N ILE A 8 11.44 4.06 -3.64
CA ILE A 8 10.30 4.04 -2.71
C ILE A 8 9.12 3.30 -3.34
N ILE A 9 8.63 2.28 -2.64
CA ILE A 9 7.44 1.51 -3.02
C ILE A 9 6.43 1.59 -1.88
N VAL A 10 5.18 1.93 -2.19
CA VAL A 10 4.07 1.86 -1.23
C VAL A 10 3.18 0.67 -1.59
N GLY A 11 3.08 -0.29 -0.68
CA GLY A 11 2.31 -1.52 -0.85
C GLY A 11 0.98 -1.47 -0.10
N PHE A 12 -0.03 -2.12 -0.67
CA PHE A 12 -1.36 -2.26 -0.10
C PHE A 12 -1.73 -3.75 0.09
N ASN A 13 -2.33 -4.05 1.25
CA ASN A 13 -3.21 -5.20 1.43
C ASN A 13 -4.65 -4.70 1.27
N PHE A 14 -5.23 -4.82 0.07
CA PHE A 14 -6.55 -4.32 -0.34
C PHE A 14 -6.79 -4.71 -1.81
N PRO A 15 -8.01 -5.00 -2.32
CA PRO A 15 -9.34 -4.83 -1.70
C PRO A 15 -10.05 -6.10 -1.22
N VAL A 16 -9.52 -7.28 -1.55
CA VAL A 16 -10.27 -8.54 -1.41
C VAL A 16 -10.15 -9.15 -0.02
N GLU A 17 -9.02 -8.89 0.64
CA GLU A 17 -8.65 -9.56 1.89
C GLU A 17 -9.23 -8.85 3.12
N HIS A 18 -9.11 -9.55 4.25
CA HIS A 18 -9.30 -8.95 5.57
C HIS A 18 -8.07 -8.13 5.97
N ASP A 19 -8.25 -7.25 6.96
CA ASP A 19 -7.20 -6.48 7.62
C ASP A 19 -6.41 -5.58 6.65
N ASN A 20 -7.14 -4.66 6.00
CA ASN A 20 -6.55 -3.77 5.00
C ASN A 20 -5.42 -2.92 5.60
N ALA A 21 -4.31 -2.81 4.88
CA ALA A 21 -3.06 -2.26 5.41
C ALA A 21 -2.23 -1.55 4.34
N VAL A 22 -1.32 -0.69 4.81
CA VAL A 22 -0.31 -0.01 3.99
C VAL A 22 1.09 -0.28 4.53
N ALA A 23 2.02 -0.54 3.63
CA ALA A 23 3.45 -0.68 3.92
C ALA A 23 4.28 0.23 3.01
N VAL A 24 5.46 0.64 3.48
CA VAL A 24 6.44 1.40 2.69
C VAL A 24 7.77 0.66 2.69
N ILE A 25 8.27 0.40 1.49
CA ILE A 25 9.60 -0.16 1.23
C ILE A 25 10.50 0.95 0.70
N GLN A 26 11.69 1.08 1.27
CA GLN A 26 12.76 1.96 0.78
C GLN A 26 14.02 1.13 0.52
N ASP A 27 14.50 1.12 -0.72
CA ASP A 27 15.68 0.36 -1.16
C ASP A 27 15.66 -1.11 -0.68
N GLY A 28 14.49 -1.74 -0.82
CA GLY A 28 14.27 -3.14 -0.42
C GLY A 28 14.05 -3.36 1.09
N LYS A 29 13.98 -2.31 1.91
CA LYS A 29 13.74 -2.41 3.36
C LYS A 29 12.36 -1.90 3.75
N LEU A 30 11.65 -2.65 4.59
CA LEU A 30 10.40 -2.21 5.19
C LEU A 30 10.68 -1.12 6.25
N ILE A 31 10.18 0.10 6.01
CA ILE A 31 10.39 1.24 6.90
C ILE A 31 9.10 1.69 7.62
N PHE A 32 7.94 1.28 7.12
CA PHE A 32 6.65 1.60 7.69
C PHE A 32 5.63 0.51 7.36
N ALA A 33 4.76 0.17 8.31
CA ALA A 33 3.61 -0.68 8.08
C ALA A 33 2.52 -0.38 9.12
N THR A 34 1.27 -0.25 8.68
CA THR A 34 0.12 -0.18 9.59
C THR A 34 -1.14 -0.72 8.93
N GLU A 35 -1.99 -1.33 9.76
CA GLU A 35 -3.35 -1.73 9.41
C GLU A 35 -4.33 -0.57 9.61
N GLU A 36 -5.38 -0.54 8.81
CA GLU A 36 -6.49 0.42 8.90
C GLU A 36 -7.28 0.27 10.20
N GLU A 37 -7.47 -0.97 10.65
CA GLU A 37 -8.22 -1.30 11.88
C GLU A 37 -7.69 -0.55 13.12
N ARG A 38 -6.39 -0.21 13.17
CA ARG A 38 -5.82 0.55 14.30
C ARG A 38 -6.47 1.92 14.46
N PHE A 39 -6.98 2.49 13.36
CA PHE A 39 -7.61 3.81 13.32
C PHE A 39 -9.13 3.72 13.36
N THR A 40 -9.73 2.78 12.62
CA THR A 40 -11.18 2.66 12.52
C THR A 40 -11.78 1.84 13.65
N ARG A 41 -11.00 0.92 14.24
CA ARG A 41 -11.45 -0.13 15.18
C ARG A 41 -12.51 -1.07 14.63
N HIS A 42 -12.71 -1.07 13.32
CA HIS A 42 -13.61 -2.00 12.64
C HIS A 42 -12.87 -3.32 12.37
N LYS A 43 -13.24 -4.35 13.12
CA LYS A 43 -12.59 -5.66 13.08
C LYS A 43 -12.89 -6.38 11.76
N HIS A 44 -11.84 -6.87 11.09
CA HIS A 44 -11.95 -7.68 9.87
C HIS A 44 -12.81 -7.07 8.76
N SER A 45 -12.81 -5.74 8.66
CA SER A 45 -13.62 -5.02 7.68
C SER A 45 -13.32 -5.47 6.25
N LEU A 46 -14.30 -6.14 5.65
CA LEU A 46 -14.27 -6.45 4.23
C LEU A 46 -14.40 -5.16 3.43
N SER A 47 -13.52 -4.99 2.45
CA SER A 47 -13.56 -3.89 1.48
C SER A 47 -13.44 -2.47 2.07
N GLU A 48 -13.04 -2.30 3.32
CA GLU A 48 -12.79 -0.96 3.90
C GLU A 48 -11.44 -0.42 3.40
N PRO A 49 -11.41 0.66 2.59
CA PRO A 49 -10.16 1.14 2.03
C PRO A 49 -9.20 1.62 3.13
N PRO A 50 -7.88 1.35 3.02
CA PRO A 50 -6.90 1.68 4.06
C PRO A 50 -6.49 3.16 4.05
N ILE A 51 -7.47 4.06 4.15
CA ILE A 51 -7.27 5.51 4.00
C ILE A 51 -6.45 6.07 5.16
N ASN A 52 -6.78 5.72 6.41
CA ASN A 52 -6.03 6.21 7.56
C ASN A 52 -4.59 5.67 7.56
N ALA A 53 -4.42 4.39 7.22
CA ALA A 53 -3.12 3.76 7.07
C ALA A 53 -2.27 4.47 6.00
N LEU A 54 -2.84 4.79 4.84
CA LEU A 54 -2.17 5.53 3.77
C LEU A 54 -1.79 6.95 4.22
N LEU A 55 -2.69 7.66 4.89
CA LEU A 55 -2.42 8.99 5.44
C LEU A 55 -1.25 8.98 6.44
N GLN A 56 -1.14 7.95 7.28
CA GLN A 56 0.00 7.83 8.19
C GLN A 56 1.30 7.50 7.45
N ALA A 57 1.26 6.68 6.40
CA ALA A 57 2.41 6.41 5.55
C ALA A 57 2.94 7.71 4.91
N PHE A 58 2.05 8.55 4.34
CA PHE A 58 2.45 9.84 3.78
C PHE A 58 2.95 10.82 4.85
N LYS A 59 2.35 10.87 6.03
CA LYS A 59 2.88 11.67 7.15
C LYS A 59 4.27 11.21 7.58
N PHE A 60 4.53 9.90 7.57
CA PHE A 60 5.83 9.33 7.88
C PHE A 60 6.87 9.70 6.81
N LEU A 61 6.54 9.58 5.52
CA LEU A 61 7.40 9.97 4.40
C LEU A 61 7.67 11.48 4.35
N ALA A 62 6.67 12.31 4.65
CA ALA A 62 6.81 13.77 4.68
C ALA A 62 7.86 14.24 5.71
N LYS A 63 8.04 13.52 6.83
CA LYS A 63 9.11 13.80 7.81
C LYS A 63 10.51 13.61 7.23
N GLN A 64 10.64 12.86 6.14
CA GLN A 64 11.89 12.61 5.41
C GLN A 64 12.01 13.48 4.15
N GLY A 65 11.05 14.40 3.92
CA GLY A 65 11.01 15.25 2.73
C GLY A 65 10.50 14.56 1.46
N ILE A 66 10.02 13.31 1.56
CA ILE A 66 9.51 12.52 0.43
C ILE A 66 8.04 12.89 0.19
N LYS A 67 7.71 13.27 -1.03
CA LYS A 67 6.36 13.63 -1.48
C LYS A 67 5.71 12.45 -2.22
N PRO A 68 4.37 12.44 -2.36
CA PRO A 68 3.69 11.40 -3.13
C PRO A 68 4.21 11.22 -4.57
N ASN A 69 4.64 12.30 -5.22
CA ASN A 69 5.20 12.27 -6.57
C ASN A 69 6.63 11.72 -6.64
N ASP A 70 7.28 11.52 -5.49
CA ASP A 70 8.61 10.91 -5.39
C ASP A 70 8.52 9.38 -5.21
N ILE A 71 7.31 8.81 -5.16
CA ILE A 71 7.09 7.37 -5.03
C ILE A 71 7.19 6.72 -6.40
N ASP A 72 8.12 5.76 -6.53
CA ASP A 72 8.40 5.09 -7.80
C ASP A 72 7.30 4.11 -8.20
N ALA A 73 6.71 3.41 -7.23
CA ALA A 73 5.67 2.44 -7.50
C ALA A 73 4.68 2.25 -6.35
N TYR A 74 3.47 1.85 -6.73
CA TYR A 74 2.46 1.38 -5.80
C TYR A 74 2.09 -0.07 -6.11
N ALA A 75 2.15 -0.91 -5.07
CA ALA A 75 2.03 -2.35 -5.16
C ALA A 75 0.77 -2.85 -4.46
N ILE A 76 0.21 -3.95 -4.95
CA ILE A 76 -0.90 -4.68 -4.31
C ILE A 76 -0.48 -6.13 -4.10
N ASN A 77 -1.01 -6.77 -3.07
CA ASN A 77 -0.66 -8.12 -2.64
C ASN A 77 -1.26 -9.25 -3.52
N PHE A 78 -1.91 -8.93 -4.63
CA PHE A 78 -2.46 -9.91 -5.56
C PHE A 78 -2.28 -9.46 -7.02
N ASN A 79 -2.50 -10.38 -7.96
CA ASN A 79 -2.47 -10.08 -9.39
C ASN A 79 -3.90 -10.06 -9.98
N PRO A 80 -4.46 -8.88 -10.31
CA PRO A 80 -5.80 -8.75 -10.88
C PRO A 80 -6.01 -9.56 -12.17
N LYS A 81 -4.93 -9.86 -12.93
CA LYS A 81 -5.02 -10.63 -14.17
C LYS A 81 -5.40 -12.10 -13.96
N LEU A 82 -5.23 -12.61 -12.74
CA LEU A 82 -5.63 -13.98 -12.37
C LEU A 82 -7.14 -14.12 -12.13
N TYR A 83 -7.89 -13.01 -12.08
CA TYR A 83 -9.33 -13.00 -11.84
C TYR A 83 -10.14 -12.89 -13.14
N PRO A 84 -11.37 -13.45 -13.19
CA PRO A 84 -12.27 -13.28 -14.32
C PRO A 84 -12.53 -11.80 -14.61
N LYS A 85 -12.81 -11.46 -15.89
CA LYS A 85 -12.99 -10.07 -16.35
C LYS A 85 -13.90 -9.24 -15.42
N ARG A 86 -15.07 -9.77 -15.06
CA ARG A 86 -16.03 -9.07 -14.18
C ARG A 86 -15.42 -8.71 -12.82
N THR A 87 -14.74 -9.66 -12.17
CA THR A 87 -14.10 -9.43 -10.88
C THR A 87 -12.93 -8.46 -11.04
N ARG A 88 -12.08 -8.66 -12.05
CA ARG A 88 -10.95 -7.78 -12.33
C ARG A 88 -11.37 -6.32 -12.55
N ASP A 89 -12.46 -6.08 -13.28
CA ASP A 89 -12.99 -4.74 -13.53
C ASP A 89 -13.46 -4.06 -12.22
N LEU A 90 -14.02 -4.83 -11.27
CA LEU A 90 -14.37 -4.34 -9.93
C LEU A 90 -13.12 -4.01 -9.10
N LEU A 91 -12.10 -4.87 -9.13
CA LEU A 91 -10.85 -4.65 -8.39
C LEU A 91 -10.14 -3.37 -8.85
N TYR A 92 -10.11 -3.10 -10.16
CA TYR A 92 -9.58 -1.85 -10.68
C TYR A 92 -10.39 -0.63 -10.24
N LYS A 93 -11.71 -0.75 -10.11
CA LYS A 93 -12.56 0.33 -9.61
C LYS A 93 -12.26 0.67 -8.15
N GLU A 94 -12.07 -0.33 -7.29
CA GLU A 94 -11.71 -0.12 -5.88
C GLU A 94 -10.31 0.54 -5.76
N MET A 95 -9.35 0.10 -6.57
CA MET A 95 -8.01 0.73 -6.62
C MET A 95 -8.08 2.19 -7.08
N TYR A 96 -9.01 2.53 -7.96
CA TYR A 96 -9.21 3.90 -8.43
C TYR A 96 -9.66 4.85 -7.30
N ILE A 97 -10.44 4.36 -6.32
CA ILE A 97 -10.84 5.15 -5.14
C ILE A 97 -9.61 5.60 -4.35
N ILE A 98 -8.65 4.70 -4.14
CA ILE A 98 -7.37 5.04 -3.49
C ILE A 98 -6.60 6.07 -4.33
N SER A 99 -6.67 5.95 -5.66
CA SER A 99 -6.00 6.87 -6.58
C SER A 99 -6.55 8.29 -6.54
N GLU A 100 -7.84 8.48 -6.28
CA GLU A 100 -8.42 9.82 -6.13
C GLU A 100 -8.08 10.45 -4.77
N CYS A 101 -7.87 9.64 -3.72
CA CYS A 101 -7.38 10.11 -2.44
C CYS A 101 -5.91 10.58 -2.48
N GLY A 102 -5.10 10.10 -3.44
CA GLY A 102 -3.72 10.53 -3.66
C GLY A 102 -3.51 11.00 -5.09
N GLN A 103 -3.72 12.30 -5.37
CA GLN A 103 -3.65 12.79 -6.75
C GLN A 103 -2.41 12.30 -7.54
N GLN A 104 -2.68 11.70 -8.71
CA GLN A 104 -1.80 11.31 -9.82
C GLN A 104 -0.77 10.19 -9.58
N PHE A 105 -1.25 8.95 -9.66
CA PHE A 105 -0.45 7.74 -9.82
C PHE A 105 -0.11 7.53 -11.32
N HIS A 106 1.16 7.70 -11.72
CA HIS A 106 1.55 7.66 -13.14
C HIS A 106 1.66 6.24 -13.74
N SER A 107 1.77 5.19 -12.92
CA SER A 107 1.68 3.80 -13.36
C SER A 107 1.54 2.84 -12.17
N PHE A 108 0.43 2.09 -12.10
CA PHE A 108 0.34 0.91 -11.22
C PHE A 108 1.14 -0.23 -11.88
N GLU A 109 2.43 -0.32 -11.58
CA GLU A 109 3.17 -1.57 -11.82
C GLU A 109 2.87 -2.53 -10.67
N ILE A 110 2.03 -3.52 -10.96
CA ILE A 110 1.63 -4.55 -10.01
C ILE A 110 2.84 -5.45 -9.71
N PHE A 111 3.60 -5.10 -8.69
CA PHE A 111 4.54 -6.02 -8.06
C PHE A 111 3.85 -6.72 -6.89
N THR A 112 3.60 -8.02 -7.05
CA THR A 112 3.08 -8.86 -5.97
C THR A 112 4.18 -9.04 -4.93
N PHE A 113 4.17 -8.22 -3.87
CA PHE A 113 4.90 -8.53 -2.65
C PHE A 113 3.96 -9.31 -1.73
N ILE A 114 4.26 -10.59 -1.52
CA ILE A 114 3.60 -11.40 -0.51
C ILE A 114 4.07 -10.86 0.85
N ILE A 115 3.32 -9.93 1.44
CA ILE A 115 3.49 -9.57 2.84
C ILE A 115 2.53 -10.46 3.64
N THR A 116 3.03 -11.62 4.06
CA THR A 116 2.38 -12.47 5.07
C THR A 116 3.49 -13.10 5.91
N PRO A 117 3.33 -13.22 7.24
CA PRO A 117 3.28 -12.17 8.26
C PRO A 117 4.69 -11.87 8.81
N LEU A 118 5.21 -10.66 8.60
CA LEU A 118 6.37 -10.15 9.39
C LEU A 118 5.92 -9.47 10.71
N SER A 119 4.62 -9.47 11.01
CA SER A 119 4.07 -8.89 12.25
C SER A 119 4.55 -9.59 13.52
N ASN A 120 5.03 -10.83 13.47
CA ASN A 120 5.51 -11.56 14.65
C ASN A 120 6.99 -11.39 14.99
N LYS A 121 7.78 -10.60 14.24
CA LYS A 121 9.19 -10.34 14.57
C LYS A 121 9.53 -8.89 14.92
N TYR A 122 8.62 -7.96 14.72
CA TYR A 122 8.86 -6.52 14.98
C TYR A 122 7.89 -5.88 15.98
N VAL A 123 6.93 -6.64 16.52
CA VAL A 123 6.17 -6.22 17.72
C VAL A 123 6.87 -6.81 18.95
N GLY A 124 8.05 -6.27 19.24
CA GLY A 124 8.65 -6.38 20.56
C GLY A 124 8.01 -5.33 21.47
N VAL A 125 7.52 -5.81 22.61
CA VAL A 125 7.10 -5.13 23.86
C VAL A 125 7.38 -3.64 23.96
#